data_AF-A0A2G6THH0-F1
#
_entry.id   AF-A0A2G6THH0-F1
#
_cell.length_a   1.000
_cell.length_b   1.000
_cell.length_c   1.000
_cell.angle_alpha   90.00
_cell.angle_beta   90.00
_cell.angle_gamma   90.00
#
_symmetry.space_group_name_H-M   'P 1'
#
loop_
_entity.id
_entity.type
_entity.pdbx_description
1 polymer ?
#
loop_
_entity_poly.entity_id
_entity_poly.type
_entity_poly.pdbx_seq_one_letter_code
_entity_poly.pdbx_strand_id
1 'polypeptide(L)'
;MRKYLIFITVITIGCANNLEKDRLYLKEIKVNNKIIEWFYYSNVASTSADYVLLYDSINDKNDTIVKSTNIKDVRFVNDTIALYFYGKPEIYDDSIIIKKQINQFKIIVDTNAMPTGPIPSRKSYLKED
;
A
#
# COMPACT_ATOMS: atom_id res chain seq x y z
N MET A 1 27.37 61.41 9.17
CA MET A 1 26.17 60.72 8.63
C MET A 1 26.35 59.23 8.88
N ARG A 2 25.59 58.65 9.81
CA ARG A 2 25.72 57.25 10.25
C ARG A 2 25.02 56.34 9.23
N LYS A 3 25.77 55.47 8.56
CA LYS A 3 25.21 54.51 7.59
C LYS A 3 24.77 53.26 8.35
N TYR A 4 23.47 52.98 8.37
CA TYR A 4 22.94 51.73 8.91
C TYR A 4 22.94 50.68 7.78
N LEU A 5 23.78 49.66 7.94
CA LEU A 5 23.78 48.47 7.10
C LEU A 5 22.66 47.55 7.59
N ILE A 6 21.56 47.48 6.83
CA ILE A 6 20.47 46.55 7.12
C ILE A 6 20.88 45.18 6.59
N PHE A 7 21.23 44.27 7.49
CA PHE A 7 21.41 42.85 7.18
C PHE A 7 20.01 42.25 6.98
N ILE A 8 19.65 41.93 5.73
CA ILE A 8 18.45 41.14 5.43
C ILE A 8 18.81 39.68 5.69
N THR A 9 18.40 39.15 6.83
CA THR A 9 18.48 37.73 7.13
C THR A 9 17.46 37.01 6.24
N VAL A 10 17.92 36.40 5.15
CA VAL A 10 17.10 35.49 4.34
C VAL A 10 16.91 34.22 5.17
N ILE A 11 15.77 34.14 5.87
CA ILE A 11 15.34 32.90 6.51
C ILE A 11 14.88 31.97 5.39
N THR A 12 15.78 31.14 4.87
CA THR A 12 15.35 29.96 4.10
C THR A 12 14.74 28.99 5.09
N ILE A 13 13.44 29.16 5.37
CA ILE A 13 12.64 28.10 5.96
C ILE A 13 12.62 27.01 4.90
N GLY A 14 13.51 26.04 5.03
CA GLY A 14 13.43 24.82 4.26
C GLY A 14 12.07 24.21 4.55
N CYS A 15 11.16 24.28 3.58
CA CYS A 15 10.00 23.41 3.56
C CYS A 15 10.53 21.99 3.45
N ALA A 16 10.80 21.36 4.60
CA ALA A 16 10.80 19.92 4.70
C ALA A 16 9.35 19.49 4.49
N ASN A 17 8.91 19.49 3.23
CA ASN A 17 7.66 18.92 2.81
C ASN A 17 7.82 17.41 2.99
N ASN A 18 7.63 16.93 4.22
CA ASN A 18 7.09 15.60 4.43
C ASN A 18 5.70 15.61 3.81
N LEU A 19 5.65 15.52 2.47
CA LEU A 19 4.43 15.34 1.69
C LEU A 19 3.72 14.17 2.32
N GLU A 20 2.64 14.48 3.04
CA GLU A 20 1.82 13.53 3.74
C GLU A 20 1.39 12.47 2.71
N LYS A 21 1.72 11.22 3.00
CA LYS A 21 1.43 10.11 2.09
C LYS A 21 0.06 9.57 2.45
N ASP A 22 -0.93 9.93 1.64
CA ASP A 22 -2.28 9.43 1.84
C ASP A 22 -2.34 7.95 1.47
N ARG A 23 -3.06 7.17 2.28
CA ARG A 23 -3.42 5.79 1.96
C ARG A 23 -4.65 5.80 1.06
N LEU A 24 -4.46 5.34 -0.17
CA LEU A 24 -5.56 5.11 -1.11
C LEU A 24 -5.94 3.63 -1.07
N TYR A 25 -7.14 3.35 -0.59
CA TYR A 25 -7.67 2.01 -0.45
C TYR A 25 -8.27 1.52 -1.75
N LEU A 26 -7.98 0.27 -2.11
CA LEU A 26 -8.62 -0.43 -3.23
C LEU A 26 -9.71 -1.37 -2.72
N LYS A 27 -9.50 -1.99 -1.55
CA LYS A 27 -10.44 -2.95 -0.98
C LYS A 27 -10.24 -3.09 0.53
N GLU A 28 -11.35 -3.31 1.22
CA GLU A 28 -11.38 -3.74 2.62
C GLU A 28 -12.28 -4.99 2.71
N ILE A 29 -11.82 -6.02 3.42
CA ILE A 29 -12.60 -7.23 3.68
C ILE A 29 -12.63 -7.49 5.18
N LYS A 30 -13.80 -7.34 5.80
CA LYS A 30 -14.01 -7.61 7.23
C LYS A 30 -14.35 -9.09 7.44
N VAL A 31 -13.63 -9.74 8.35
CA VAL A 31 -13.82 -11.16 8.70
C VAL A 31 -13.67 -11.32 10.21
N ASN A 32 -14.77 -11.58 10.91
CA ASN A 32 -14.79 -11.66 12.38
C ASN A 32 -14.16 -10.39 13.01
N ASN A 33 -13.12 -10.57 13.82
CA ASN A 33 -12.33 -9.51 14.46
C ASN A 33 -11.10 -9.07 13.65
N LYS A 34 -11.05 -9.41 12.36
CA LYS A 34 -9.92 -9.11 11.48
C LYS A 34 -10.40 -8.31 10.29
N ILE A 35 -9.49 -7.49 9.75
CA ILE A 35 -9.73 -6.71 8.54
C ILE A 35 -8.56 -6.94 7.59
N ILE A 36 -8.86 -7.37 6.37
CA ILE A 36 -7.87 -7.42 5.29
C ILE A 36 -7.97 -6.10 4.52
N GLU A 37 -6.92 -5.30 4.59
CA GLU A 37 -6.84 -4.01 3.92
C GLU A 37 -5.90 -4.11 2.71
N TRP A 38 -6.35 -3.62 1.57
CA TRP A 38 -5.54 -3.48 0.37
C TRP A 38 -5.51 -2.01 -0.05
N PHE A 39 -4.32 -1.41 0.01
CA PHE A 39 -4.09 0.00 -0.27
C PHE A 39 -2.71 0.24 -0.88
N TYR A 40 -2.47 1.46 -1.37
CA TYR A 40 -1.13 1.96 -1.68
C TYR A 40 -1.00 3.38 -1.14
N TYR A 41 0.24 3.81 -0.89
CA TYR A 41 0.52 5.21 -0.60
C TYR A 41 0.68 6.00 -1.90
N SER A 42 0.06 7.17 -1.96
CA SER A 42 0.22 8.13 -3.05
C SER A 42 0.69 9.47 -2.53
N ASN A 43 1.48 10.18 -3.34
CA ASN A 43 1.74 11.60 -3.18
C ASN A 43 1.66 12.29 -4.55
N VAL A 44 1.88 13.60 -4.60
CA VAL A 44 1.79 14.40 -5.84
C VAL A 44 2.74 13.96 -6.96
N ALA A 45 3.79 13.20 -6.64
CA ALA A 45 4.86 12.85 -7.58
C ALA A 45 4.97 11.36 -7.88
N SER A 46 4.33 10.48 -7.10
CA SER A 46 4.53 9.03 -7.18
C SER A 46 3.48 8.23 -6.43
N THR A 47 3.24 7.01 -6.92
CA THR A 47 2.52 5.95 -6.21
C THR A 47 3.50 4.87 -5.76
N SER A 48 3.33 4.38 -4.53
CA SER A 48 4.10 3.24 -4.02
C SER A 48 3.55 1.90 -4.51
N ALA A 49 4.28 0.81 -4.22
CA ALA A 49 3.75 -0.54 -4.30
C ALA A 49 2.51 -0.72 -3.41
N ASP A 50 1.66 -1.67 -3.78
CA ASP A 50 0.50 -2.04 -3.00
C ASP A 50 0.91 -2.77 -1.71
N TYR A 51 0.10 -2.57 -0.69
CA TYR A 51 0.16 -3.25 0.60
C TYR A 51 -1.12 -4.03 0.80
N VAL A 52 -0.98 -5.30 1.20
CA VAL A 52 -2.07 -6.09 1.75
C VAL A 52 -1.75 -6.38 3.20
N LEU A 53 -2.55 -5.83 4.11
CA LEU A 53 -2.39 -5.99 5.55
C LEU A 53 -3.52 -6.84 6.14
N LEU A 54 -3.20 -7.53 7.23
CA LEU A 54 -4.17 -8.13 8.13
C LEU A 54 -4.15 -7.36 9.45
N TYR A 55 -5.20 -6.58 9.69
CA TYR A 55 -5.42 -5.90 10.95
C TYR A 55 -6.21 -6.79 11.92
N ASP A 56 -5.75 -6.88 13.16
CA ASP A 56 -6.48 -7.47 14.28
C ASP A 56 -7.08 -6.37 15.14
N SER A 57 -8.40 -6.23 15.11
CA SER A 57 -9.09 -5.18 15.85
C SER A 57 -9.15 -5.43 17.36
N ILE A 58 -8.87 -6.65 17.84
CA ILE A 58 -8.85 -6.95 19.29
C ILE A 58 -7.51 -6.58 19.89
N ASN A 59 -6.42 -6.90 19.18
CA ASN A 59 -5.06 -6.72 19.69
C ASN A 59 -4.37 -5.47 19.14
N ASP A 60 -5.09 -4.66 18.35
CA ASP A 60 -4.58 -3.48 17.64
C ASP A 60 -3.27 -3.74 16.88
N LYS A 61 -3.23 -4.86 16.17
CA LYS A 61 -2.00 -5.36 15.52
C LYS A 61 -2.17 -5.42 14.00
N ASN A 62 -1.18 -4.89 13.28
CA ASN A 62 -1.09 -4.98 11.83
C ASN A 62 0.01 -5.96 11.39
N ASP A 63 -0.37 -7.02 10.68
CA ASP A 63 0.56 -7.94 10.04
C ASP A 63 0.57 -7.71 8.51
N THR A 64 1.74 -7.56 7.90
CA THR A 64 1.85 -7.44 6.43
C THR A 64 1.78 -8.81 5.77
N ILE A 65 0.78 -9.01 4.91
CA ILE A 65 0.63 -10.23 4.09
C ILE A 65 1.59 -10.17 2.91
N VAL A 66 1.54 -9.07 2.15
CA VAL A 66 2.41 -8.84 1.00
C VAL A 66 2.56 -7.35 0.71
N LYS A 67 3.72 -6.98 0.18
CA LYS A 67 3.97 -5.70 -0.48
C LYS A 67 4.41 -6.00 -1.92
N SER A 68 3.72 -5.49 -2.92
CA SER A 68 3.96 -5.84 -4.32
C SER A 68 3.43 -4.81 -5.30
N THR A 69 4.06 -4.70 -6.47
CA THR A 69 3.68 -3.76 -7.54
C THR A 69 2.68 -4.32 -8.53
N ASN A 70 2.42 -5.63 -8.52
CA ASN A 70 1.64 -6.31 -9.54
C ASN A 70 0.44 -7.10 -8.99
N ILE A 71 -0.11 -6.67 -7.85
CA ILE A 71 -1.35 -7.25 -7.31
C ILE A 71 -2.53 -6.88 -8.22
N LYS A 72 -3.22 -7.91 -8.72
CA LYS A 72 -4.43 -7.80 -9.53
C LYS A 72 -5.69 -7.73 -8.68
N ASP A 73 -5.81 -8.61 -7.69
CA ASP A 73 -7.00 -8.72 -6.85
C ASP A 73 -6.68 -9.41 -5.52
N VAL A 74 -7.48 -9.10 -4.50
CA VAL A 74 -7.46 -9.75 -3.19
C VAL A 74 -8.86 -10.26 -2.87
N ARG A 75 -8.97 -11.54 -2.52
CA ARG A 75 -10.22 -12.18 -2.13
C ARG A 75 -10.07 -12.98 -0.85
N PHE A 76 -11.19 -13.19 -0.17
CA PHE A 76 -11.25 -14.03 1.01
C PHE A 76 -12.41 -15.01 0.89
N VAL A 77 -12.14 -16.30 1.07
CA VAL A 77 -13.14 -17.38 1.08
C VAL A 77 -12.67 -18.47 2.03
N ASN A 78 -13.52 -18.93 2.96
CA ASN A 78 -13.25 -20.08 3.85
C ASN A 78 -11.85 -20.05 4.47
N ASP A 79 -11.53 -19.00 5.23
CA ASP A 79 -10.24 -18.80 5.90
C ASP A 79 -9.02 -18.74 4.96
N THR A 80 -9.27 -18.58 3.66
CA THR A 80 -8.23 -18.49 2.63
C THR A 80 -8.21 -17.09 2.02
N ILE A 81 -7.06 -16.43 2.13
CA ILE A 81 -6.73 -15.19 1.45
C ILE A 81 -6.13 -15.55 0.09
N ALA A 82 -6.86 -15.23 -0.97
CA ALA A 82 -6.41 -15.46 -2.34
C ALA A 82 -5.86 -14.15 -2.92
N LEU A 83 -4.57 -14.18 -3.26
CA LEU A 83 -3.86 -13.07 -3.90
C LEU A 83 -3.67 -13.39 -5.38
N TYR A 84 -4.23 -12.54 -6.24
CA TYR A 84 -4.09 -12.66 -7.68
C TYR A 84 -3.06 -11.66 -8.15
N PHE A 85 -2.12 -12.09 -8.98
CA PHE A 85 -1.03 -11.26 -9.49
C PHE A 85 -1.06 -11.20 -11.01
N TYR A 86 -0.58 -10.08 -11.55
CA TYR A 86 -0.22 -9.97 -12.95
C TYR A 86 1.13 -10.64 -13.19
N GLY A 87 1.12 -11.96 -13.38
CA GLY A 87 2.34 -12.77 -13.48
C GLY A 87 2.91 -13.17 -12.12
N LYS A 88 4.24 -13.37 -12.05
CA LYS A 88 4.93 -13.79 -10.81
C LYS A 88 4.92 -12.63 -9.80
N PRO A 89 4.70 -12.87 -8.50
CA PRO A 89 4.75 -11.80 -7.51
C PRO A 89 6.10 -11.09 -7.52
N GLU A 90 6.06 -9.76 -7.60
CA GLU A 90 7.25 -8.92 -7.62
C GLU A 90 7.02 -7.59 -6.92
N ILE A 91 8.11 -6.94 -6.57
CA ILE A 91 8.15 -5.55 -6.14
C ILE A 91 9.14 -4.81 -7.04
N TYR A 92 8.60 -3.95 -7.90
CA TYR A 92 9.36 -3.37 -9.01
C TYR A 92 9.94 -4.49 -9.87
N ASP A 93 11.27 -4.63 -9.95
CA ASP A 93 11.95 -5.64 -10.77
C ASP A 93 12.32 -6.91 -9.99
N ASP A 94 12.09 -6.93 -8.67
CA ASP A 94 12.52 -8.02 -7.79
C ASP A 94 11.38 -8.99 -7.51
N SER A 95 11.58 -10.28 -7.85
CA SER A 95 10.59 -11.30 -7.51
C SER A 95 10.55 -11.58 -6.01
N ILE A 96 9.34 -11.74 -5.45
CA ILE A 96 9.14 -11.93 -4.01
C ILE A 96 8.55 -13.30 -3.70
N ILE A 97 8.85 -13.80 -2.50
CA ILE A 97 8.23 -15.01 -1.96
C ILE A 97 7.15 -14.60 -0.96
N ILE A 98 5.95 -15.11 -1.15
CA ILE A 98 4.80 -14.83 -0.29
C ILE A 98 4.65 -15.97 0.72
N LYS A 99 4.39 -15.61 1.98
CA LYS A 99 4.10 -16.58 3.04
C LYS A 99 2.84 -17.37 2.68
N LYS A 100 2.83 -18.67 2.98
CA LYS A 100 1.68 -19.55 2.72
C LYS A 100 0.57 -19.46 3.78
N GLN A 101 0.86 -18.84 4.92
CA GLN A 101 -0.06 -18.73 6.06
C GLN A 101 0.27 -17.49 6.87
N ILE A 102 -0.76 -16.89 7.47
CA ILE A 102 -0.64 -15.83 8.47
C ILE A 102 -1.75 -15.99 9.50
N ASN A 103 -1.38 -16.06 10.78
CA ASN A 103 -2.30 -16.46 11.86
C ASN A 103 -3.04 -17.77 11.48
N GLN A 104 -4.37 -17.78 11.56
CA GLN A 104 -5.22 -18.90 11.16
C GLN A 104 -5.52 -18.96 9.65
N PHE A 105 -5.16 -17.93 8.87
CA PHE A 105 -5.55 -17.84 7.47
C PHE A 105 -4.52 -18.46 6.53
N LYS A 106 -4.99 -19.29 5.60
CA LYS A 106 -4.19 -19.80 4.49
C LYS A 106 -4.04 -18.71 3.43
N ILE A 107 -2.86 -18.62 2.81
CA ILE A 107 -2.61 -17.72 1.69
C ILE A 107 -2.37 -18.56 0.43
N ILE A 108 -3.13 -18.27 -0.62
CA ILE A 108 -2.91 -18.83 -1.95
C ILE A 108 -2.57 -17.73 -2.94
N VAL A 109 -1.74 -18.07 -3.91
CA VAL A 109 -1.22 -17.14 -4.93
C VAL A 109 -1.62 -17.68 -6.29
N ASP A 110 -2.29 -16.86 -7.09
CA ASP A 110 -2.62 -17.13 -8.49
C ASP A 110 -1.85 -16.14 -9.38
N THR A 111 -1.04 -16.67 -10.28
CA THR A 111 -0.18 -15.91 -11.20
C THR A 111 -0.61 -16.04 -12.66
N ASN A 112 -1.76 -16.68 -12.94
CA ASN A 112 -2.18 -17.01 -14.30
C ASN A 112 -2.73 -15.80 -15.06
N ALA A 113 -2.97 -14.68 -14.38
CA ALA A 113 -3.46 -13.48 -15.00
C ALA A 113 -2.31 -12.73 -15.70
N MET A 114 -1.91 -13.12 -16.90
CA MET A 114 -1.01 -12.29 -17.70
C MET A 114 -1.80 -11.15 -18.35
N PRO A 115 -1.43 -9.87 -18.11
CA PRO A 115 -2.07 -8.78 -18.80
C PRO A 115 -1.61 -8.78 -20.28
N THR A 116 -2.55 -8.73 -21.21
CA THR A 116 -2.26 -8.63 -22.66
C THR A 116 -1.98 -7.19 -23.11
N GLY A 117 -1.77 -6.27 -22.17
CA GLY A 117 -1.65 -4.83 -22.35
C GLY A 117 -1.31 -4.12 -21.04
N PRO A 118 -1.37 -2.77 -20.97
CA PRO A 118 -1.10 -2.05 -19.72
C PRO A 118 -2.07 -2.49 -18.61
N ILE A 119 -1.58 -2.48 -17.36
CA ILE A 119 -2.41 -2.78 -16.19
C ILE A 119 -3.58 -1.78 -16.16
N PRO A 120 -4.84 -2.24 -16.09
CA PRO A 120 -6.00 -1.37 -16.09
C PRO A 120 -5.99 -0.45 -14.86
N SER A 121 -6.51 0.77 -15.03
CA SER A 121 -6.71 1.70 -13.92
C SER A 121 -7.66 1.07 -12.88
N ARG A 122 -7.30 1.20 -11.61
CA ARG A 122 -8.06 0.67 -10.47
C ARG A 122 -8.75 1.84 -9.77
N LYS A 123 -10.02 1.68 -9.41
CA LYS A 123 -10.71 2.66 -8.57
C LYS A 123 -10.16 2.55 -7.15
N SER A 124 -9.82 3.69 -6.56
CA SER A 124 -9.36 3.81 -5.17
C SER A 124 -10.17 4.88 -4.44
N TYR A 125 -10.14 4.84 -3.11
CA TYR A 125 -10.83 5.82 -2.26
C TYR A 125 -9.98 6.19 -1.04
N LEU A 126 -10.20 7.40 -0.51
CA LEU A 126 -9.72 7.79 0.82
C LEU A 126 -10.71 7.26 1.86
N LYS A 127 -10.18 6.72 2.96
CA LYS A 127 -10.99 6.30 4.09
C LYS A 127 -11.29 7.55 4.94
N GLU A 128 -12.56 7.76 5.28
CA GLU A 128 -12.94 8.76 6.27
C GLU A 128 -12.72 8.13 7.66
N ASP A 129 -12.05 8.88 8.54
CA ASP A 129 -11.77 8.49 9.93
C ASP A 129 -13.02 8.55 10.83
#